data_AF-A0A815LQ19-F1
#
_entry.id   AF-A0A815LQ19-F1
#
_cell.length_a   1.000
_cell.length_b   1.000
_cell.length_c   1.000
_cell.angle_alpha   90.00
_cell.angle_beta   90.00
_cell.angle_gamma   90.00
#
_symmetry.space_group_name_H-M   'P 1'
#
loop_
_entity.id
_entity.type
_entity.pdbx_description
1 polymer ?
#
loop_
_entity_poly.entity_id
_entity_poly.type
_entity_poly.pdbx_seq_one_letter_code
_entity_poly.pdbx_strand_id
1 'polypeptide(L)'
;MNSSDSINDSSNAHCKYDIKCKKSVTNHCQGCGEMFCKDHYVEHRKKLQEQFKNIMSELDLLKQKWKSLTSDMSTDIALDRINEIYEYSLKSDQVEKTATMVQQQLQNLINEKKQSVLMISKSKFDQNDYLENVIEQLKENIEELKLKLEEINNEQSQTIESLAINNDSRKEKYPVKLYVNNSRKNITDNTPTLSDLVIKRSNSSNLDVEENETVPPETHLEEEEEDHNDDGEEMVVFLNSNTELQINHKVRFSNNIVRWLRGPFKTMVKGLMSSVDLCAQGTHMSEYVLEAVKKGLTKQNQNLKKPIITNNSIKPTFTEVTSDWKLEESNSNEGYSSASLWMRNPQGQRVLVKIQQLALCAANEWLAYVLGKELGLPVNEVQIAIYENKLATLHTDAQDEGEKTLTLLELPKNKRKILLTYPIMEQMDIFDHIIQNADRNQQNILITIPETDDINNDNDDSMKGKIYLIDHASSFGMGQVSGINTMASKFHTNRFSVVKFDPVQKSKKFEEYLNKLPVEDRPIISEILSRFASITDEQFDSWITEMQDFLSVGQYNRIYSVLRRQRDIAKRYAAQWNISSTSLSTKSNKIDEK
;
A
#
# COMPACT_ATOMS: atom_id res chain seq x y z
N MET A 1 -25.13 59.55 18.76
CA MET A 1 -25.38 59.99 17.37
C MET A 1 -24.19 59.51 16.55
N ASN A 2 -24.21 58.54 15.64
CA ASN A 2 -25.26 57.70 15.07
C ASN A 2 -24.67 56.29 14.90
N SER A 3 -25.52 55.28 15.11
CA SER A 3 -25.33 53.88 14.75
C SER A 3 -25.27 53.73 13.23
N SER A 4 -24.38 52.86 12.75
CA SER A 4 -24.43 52.34 11.38
C SER A 4 -24.42 50.81 11.47
N ASP A 5 -25.63 50.26 11.45
CA ASP A 5 -25.94 48.85 11.30
C ASP A 5 -25.53 48.38 9.89
N SER A 6 -24.63 47.39 9.82
CA SER A 6 -24.39 46.63 8.60
C SER A 6 -25.39 45.47 8.53
N ILE A 7 -26.36 45.64 7.64
CA ILE A 7 -27.37 44.64 7.28
C ILE A 7 -26.65 43.45 6.62
N ASN A 8 -26.56 42.34 7.34
CA ASN A 8 -26.28 41.02 6.77
C ASN A 8 -27.51 40.63 5.95
N ASP A 9 -27.42 40.77 4.63
CA ASP A 9 -28.38 40.22 3.68
C ASP A 9 -28.18 38.69 3.59
N SER A 10 -28.49 37.99 4.69
CA SER A 10 -28.74 36.55 4.68
C SER A 10 -30.04 36.33 3.94
N SER A 11 -29.96 36.36 2.61
CA SER A 11 -31.02 35.92 1.71
C SER A 11 -31.66 34.65 2.28
N ASN A 12 -32.97 34.73 2.52
CA ASN A 12 -33.76 33.69 3.17
C ASN A 12 -33.57 32.36 2.45
N ALA A 13 -32.66 31.52 2.94
CA ALA A 13 -32.50 30.18 2.42
C ALA A 13 -33.82 29.44 2.67
N HIS A 14 -34.55 29.17 1.59
CA HIS A 14 -35.81 28.45 1.65
C HIS A 14 -35.53 26.95 1.73
N CYS A 15 -36.31 26.24 2.55
CA CYS A 15 -36.25 24.79 2.62
C CYS A 15 -36.64 24.19 1.26
N LYS A 16 -35.76 23.38 0.67
CA LYS A 16 -35.95 22.83 -0.70
C LYS A 16 -37.25 22.06 -0.89
N TYR A 17 -37.73 21.42 0.17
CA TYR A 17 -38.89 20.51 0.10
C TYR A 17 -40.20 21.21 -0.24
N ASP A 18 -40.38 22.46 0.21
CA ASP A 18 -41.58 23.25 -0.05
C ASP A 18 -41.27 24.73 0.10
N ILE A 19 -41.54 25.52 -0.94
CA ILE A 19 -41.39 26.98 -0.94
C ILE A 19 -42.29 27.63 0.15
N LYS A 20 -43.38 26.96 0.54
CA LYS A 20 -44.29 27.37 1.61
C LYS A 20 -43.84 26.93 3.01
N CYS A 21 -42.77 26.13 3.12
CA CYS A 21 -42.20 25.75 4.41
C CYS A 21 -41.59 26.97 5.11
N LYS A 22 -42.32 27.54 6.07
CA LYS A 22 -41.89 28.69 6.87
C LYS A 22 -40.84 28.36 7.94
N LYS A 23 -40.43 27.09 8.09
CA LYS A 23 -39.44 26.67 9.08
C LYS A 23 -38.04 27.04 8.62
N SER A 24 -37.22 27.52 9.54
CA SER A 24 -35.83 27.87 9.26
C SER A 24 -35.04 26.65 8.78
N VAL A 25 -34.24 26.86 7.74
CA VAL A 25 -33.28 25.89 7.25
C VAL A 25 -32.17 25.76 8.29
N THR A 26 -31.91 24.53 8.72
CA THR A 26 -30.92 24.23 9.77
C THR A 26 -29.94 23.14 9.35
N ASN A 27 -30.24 22.40 8.28
CA ASN A 27 -29.47 21.23 7.89
C ASN A 27 -29.18 21.25 6.38
N HIS A 28 -27.91 21.07 6.05
CA HIS A 28 -27.41 20.94 4.70
C HIS A 28 -27.14 19.47 4.39
N CYS A 29 -27.68 18.95 3.29
CA CYS A 29 -27.37 17.60 2.83
C CYS A 29 -26.11 17.62 1.98
N GLN A 30 -24.99 17.12 2.52
CA GLN A 30 -23.71 17.05 1.79
C GLN A 30 -23.78 16.23 0.49
N GLY A 31 -24.76 15.32 0.36
CA GLY A 31 -24.92 14.48 -0.83
C GLY A 31 -25.48 15.23 -2.03
N CYS A 32 -26.59 15.95 -1.85
CA CYS A 32 -27.26 16.68 -2.94
C CYS A 32 -27.03 18.20 -2.92
N GLY A 33 -26.34 18.73 -1.90
CA GLY A 33 -26.13 20.18 -1.73
C GLY A 33 -27.36 20.96 -1.27
N GLU A 34 -28.50 20.28 -1.06
CA GLU A 34 -29.76 20.94 -0.75
C GLU A 34 -29.91 21.26 0.74
N MET A 35 -30.65 22.33 0.99
CA MET A 35 -30.87 22.94 2.29
C MET A 35 -32.27 22.61 2.81
N PHE A 36 -32.37 22.08 4.03
CA PHE A 36 -33.62 21.61 4.62
C PHE A 36 -33.83 22.15 6.04
N CYS A 37 -35.10 22.33 6.43
CA CYS A 37 -35.45 22.42 7.84
C CYS A 37 -35.28 21.04 8.51
N LYS A 38 -35.27 21.01 9.85
CA LYS A 38 -35.03 19.77 10.62
C LYS A 38 -35.94 18.61 10.21
N ASP A 39 -37.23 18.88 10.03
CA ASP A 39 -38.21 17.83 9.76
C ASP A 39 -38.09 17.31 8.32
N HIS A 40 -37.97 18.21 7.34
CA HIS A 40 -37.80 17.81 5.94
C HIS A 40 -36.42 17.19 5.66
N TYR A 41 -35.40 17.48 6.47
CA TYR A 41 -34.12 16.78 6.37
C TYR A 41 -34.26 15.30 6.71
N VAL A 42 -35.04 14.97 7.75
CA VAL A 42 -35.32 13.58 8.15
C VAL A 42 -36.13 12.88 7.06
N GLU A 43 -37.15 13.54 6.50
CA GLU A 43 -37.94 12.98 5.41
C GLU A 43 -37.11 12.76 4.14
N HIS A 44 -36.25 13.71 3.77
CA HIS A 44 -35.30 13.59 2.68
C HIS A 44 -34.34 12.40 2.88
N ARG A 45 -33.79 12.24 4.09
CA ARG A 45 -32.93 11.10 4.43
C ARG A 45 -33.67 9.77 4.32
N LYS A 46 -34.92 9.70 4.77
CA LYS A 46 -35.76 8.50 4.64
C LYS A 46 -36.03 8.16 3.18
N LYS A 47 -36.34 9.16 2.34
CA LYS A 47 -36.55 8.98 0.89
C LYS A 47 -35.28 8.50 0.18
N LEU A 48 -34.12 9.05 0.54
CA LEU A 48 -32.82 8.58 0.03
C LEU A 48 -32.53 7.13 0.44
N GLN A 49 -32.82 6.76 1.69
CA GLN A 49 -32.66 5.38 2.16
C GLN A 49 -33.58 4.41 1.39
N GLU A 50 -34.80 4.81 1.09
CA GLU A 50 -35.75 4.02 0.30
C GLU A 50 -35.25 3.85 -1.14
N GLN A 51 -34.80 4.94 -1.78
CA GLN A 51 -34.20 4.89 -3.12
C GLN A 51 -32.98 3.96 -3.15
N PHE A 52 -32.13 4.03 -2.12
CA PHE A 52 -30.97 3.15 -2.00
C PHE A 52 -31.39 1.67 -1.87
N LYS A 53 -32.40 1.37 -1.06
CA LYS A 53 -32.94 -0.01 -0.94
C LYS A 53 -33.48 -0.52 -2.28
N ASN A 54 -34.19 0.32 -3.03
CA ASN A 54 -34.71 -0.06 -4.34
C ASN A 54 -33.59 -0.38 -5.34
N ILE A 55 -32.56 0.47 -5.41
CA ILE A 55 -31.38 0.24 -6.26
C ILE A 55 -30.68 -1.08 -5.88
N MET A 56 -30.51 -1.35 -4.57
CA MET A 56 -29.90 -2.60 -4.12
C MET A 56 -30.74 -3.82 -4.49
N SER A 57 -32.07 -3.72 -4.37
CA SER A 57 -32.99 -4.79 -4.78
C SER A 57 -32.95 -5.04 -6.29
N GLU A 58 -32.88 -3.99 -7.12
CA GLU A 58 -32.73 -4.12 -8.57
C GLU A 58 -31.40 -4.76 -8.95
N LEU A 59 -30.31 -4.38 -8.27
CA LEU A 59 -29.00 -4.96 -8.46
C LEU A 59 -28.98 -6.47 -8.12
N ASP A 60 -29.65 -6.89 -7.05
CA ASP A 60 -29.74 -8.30 -6.69
C ASP A 60 -30.60 -9.10 -7.68
N LEU A 61 -31.68 -8.51 -8.19
CA LEU A 61 -32.45 -9.07 -9.32
C LEU A 61 -31.59 -9.25 -10.58
N LEU A 62 -30.75 -8.26 -10.90
CA LEU A 62 -29.81 -8.34 -12.02
C LEU A 62 -28.77 -9.44 -11.82
N LYS A 63 -28.20 -9.57 -10.62
CA LYS A 63 -27.27 -10.67 -10.29
C LYS A 63 -27.94 -12.04 -10.40
N GLN A 64 -29.17 -12.17 -9.93
CA GLN A 64 -29.93 -13.43 -10.06
C GLN A 64 -30.21 -13.76 -11.51
N LYS A 65 -30.66 -12.78 -12.32
CA LYS A 65 -30.83 -12.94 -13.77
C LYS A 65 -29.53 -13.34 -14.46
N TRP A 66 -28.43 -12.68 -14.09
CA TRP A 66 -27.10 -13.01 -14.61
C TRP A 66 -26.73 -14.46 -14.28
N LYS A 67 -26.89 -14.88 -13.02
CA LYS A 67 -26.59 -16.24 -12.57
C LYS A 67 -27.44 -17.29 -13.29
N SER A 68 -28.72 -17.00 -13.56
CA SER A 68 -29.59 -17.87 -14.37
C SER A 68 -29.22 -17.90 -15.84
N LEU A 69 -28.76 -16.77 -16.40
CA LEU A 69 -28.30 -16.70 -17.79
C LEU A 69 -26.98 -17.46 -17.99
N THR A 70 -26.08 -17.41 -17.02
CA THR A 70 -24.77 -18.07 -17.10
C THR A 70 -24.80 -19.56 -16.76
N SER A 71 -25.90 -20.09 -16.21
CA SER A 71 -26.00 -21.53 -15.90
C SER A 71 -26.35 -22.38 -17.11
N ASP A 72 -26.92 -21.78 -18.17
CA ASP A 72 -27.34 -22.48 -19.41
C ASP A 72 -26.56 -22.03 -20.67
N MET A 73 -25.60 -21.11 -20.55
CA MET A 73 -24.85 -20.59 -21.69
C MET A 73 -23.68 -21.49 -22.09
N SER A 74 -23.63 -21.89 -23.37
CA SER A 74 -22.42 -22.53 -23.93
C SER A 74 -21.24 -21.57 -23.86
N THR A 75 -20.04 -22.14 -23.68
CA THR A 75 -18.78 -21.43 -23.47
C THR A 75 -18.50 -20.35 -24.53
N ASP A 76 -18.96 -20.57 -25.76
CA ASP A 76 -18.76 -19.65 -26.89
C ASP A 76 -19.60 -18.36 -26.77
N ILE A 77 -20.84 -18.44 -26.26
CA ILE A 77 -21.71 -17.26 -26.07
C ILE A 77 -21.21 -16.43 -24.87
N ALA A 78 -20.64 -17.09 -23.86
CA ALA A 78 -20.03 -16.41 -22.71
C ALA A 78 -18.78 -15.63 -23.13
N LEU A 79 -17.95 -16.19 -24.01
CA LEU A 79 -16.77 -15.52 -24.58
C LEU A 79 -17.15 -14.29 -25.42
N ASP A 80 -18.16 -14.39 -26.28
CA ASP A 80 -18.65 -13.24 -27.06
C ASP A 80 -19.17 -12.11 -26.16
N ARG A 81 -19.86 -12.44 -25.07
CA ARG A 81 -20.36 -11.43 -24.11
C ARG A 81 -19.25 -10.82 -23.26
N ILE A 82 -18.22 -11.60 -22.90
CA ILE A 82 -17.02 -11.09 -22.23
C ILE A 82 -16.28 -10.12 -23.15
N ASN A 83 -16.16 -10.43 -24.44
CA ASN A 83 -15.56 -9.55 -25.43
C ASN A 83 -16.36 -8.25 -25.62
N GLU A 84 -17.70 -8.32 -25.65
CA GLU A 84 -18.56 -7.12 -25.65
C GLU A 84 -18.37 -6.26 -24.38
N ILE A 85 -18.26 -6.89 -23.21
CA ILE A 85 -18.00 -6.18 -21.94
C ILE A 85 -16.59 -5.56 -21.94
N TYR A 86 -15.61 -6.25 -22.50
CA TYR A 86 -14.25 -5.76 -22.65
C TYR A 86 -14.20 -4.55 -23.59
N GLU A 87 -14.92 -4.58 -24.71
CA GLU A 87 -15.09 -3.42 -25.60
C GLU A 87 -15.83 -2.25 -24.92
N TYR A 88 -16.85 -2.53 -24.10
CA TYR A 88 -17.50 -1.51 -23.27
C TYR A 88 -16.55 -0.92 -22.22
N SER A 89 -15.65 -1.71 -21.66
CA SER A 89 -14.62 -1.23 -20.73
C SER A 89 -13.58 -0.34 -21.43
N LEU A 90 -13.20 -0.68 -22.66
CA LEU A 90 -12.32 0.16 -23.49
C LEU A 90 -12.99 1.50 -23.86
N LYS A 91 -14.31 1.50 -24.08
CA LYS A 91 -15.09 2.74 -24.23
C LYS A 91 -15.18 3.52 -22.92
N SER A 92 -15.26 2.85 -21.77
CA SER A 92 -15.17 3.49 -20.45
C SER A 92 -13.81 4.17 -20.23
N ASP A 93 -12.72 3.57 -20.68
CA ASP A 93 -11.38 4.19 -20.67
C ASP A 93 -11.31 5.43 -21.57
N GLN A 94 -12.00 5.42 -22.71
CA GLN A 94 -12.12 6.62 -23.56
C GLN A 94 -12.96 7.71 -22.87
N VAL A 95 -14.03 7.34 -22.17
CA VAL A 95 -14.84 8.28 -21.37
C VAL A 95 -14.02 8.86 -20.22
N GLU A 96 -13.19 8.05 -19.54
CA GLU A 96 -12.30 8.51 -18.46
C GLU A 96 -11.19 9.43 -18.98
N LYS A 97 -10.62 9.12 -20.16
CA LYS A 97 -9.67 10.01 -20.85
C LYS A 97 -10.31 11.34 -21.25
N THR A 98 -11.50 11.31 -21.82
CA THR A 98 -12.25 12.53 -22.19
C THR A 98 -12.63 13.34 -20.94
N ALA A 99 -13.09 12.69 -19.87
CA ALA A 99 -13.38 13.36 -18.60
C ALA A 99 -12.13 14.01 -17.98
N THR A 100 -10.98 13.34 -18.04
CA THR A 100 -9.70 13.88 -17.55
C THR A 100 -9.21 15.07 -18.39
N MET A 101 -9.38 14.99 -19.71
CA MET A 101 -9.05 16.08 -20.64
C MET A 101 -9.94 17.31 -20.41
N VAL A 102 -11.25 17.11 -20.23
CA VAL A 102 -12.21 18.18 -19.90
C VAL A 102 -11.89 18.80 -18.54
N GLN A 103 -11.52 18.00 -17.54
CA GLN A 103 -11.07 18.52 -16.24
C GLN A 103 -9.81 19.37 -16.34
N GLN A 104 -8.82 18.96 -17.14
CA GLN A 104 -7.61 19.76 -17.37
C GLN A 104 -7.90 21.07 -18.12
N GLN A 105 -8.75 21.03 -19.15
CA GLN A 105 -9.17 22.24 -19.88
C GLN A 105 -9.90 23.22 -18.95
N LEU A 106 -10.80 22.73 -18.11
CA LEU A 106 -11.52 23.55 -17.15
C LEU A 106 -10.58 24.16 -16.11
N GLN A 107 -9.61 23.39 -15.61
CA GLN A 107 -8.62 23.86 -14.64
C GLN A 107 -7.71 24.96 -15.23
N ASN A 108 -7.32 24.83 -16.50
CA ASN A 108 -6.55 25.84 -17.21
C ASN A 108 -7.34 27.14 -17.37
N LEU A 109 -8.61 27.06 -17.79
CA LEU A 109 -9.50 28.22 -17.89
C LEU A 109 -9.70 28.94 -16.55
N ILE A 110 -9.86 28.18 -15.46
CA ILE A 110 -9.96 28.74 -14.11
C ILE A 110 -8.68 29.49 -13.74
N ASN A 111 -7.51 28.93 -14.05
CA ASN A 111 -6.22 29.53 -13.74
C ASN A 111 -5.96 30.80 -14.57
N GLU A 112 -6.28 30.79 -15.86
CA GLU A 112 -6.19 31.95 -16.76
C GLU A 112 -7.09 33.09 -16.27
N LYS A 113 -8.35 32.79 -15.91
CA LYS A 113 -9.29 33.79 -15.41
C LYS A 113 -8.91 34.29 -14.01
N LYS A 114 -8.35 33.44 -13.15
CA LYS A 114 -7.82 33.86 -11.86
C LYS A 114 -6.66 34.84 -12.04
N GLN A 115 -5.79 34.63 -13.02
CA GLN A 115 -4.73 35.59 -13.36
C GLN A 115 -5.28 36.89 -13.95
N SER A 116 -6.30 36.84 -14.81
CA SER A 116 -6.92 38.06 -15.35
C SER A 116 -7.60 38.89 -14.25
N VAL A 117 -8.29 38.24 -13.31
CA VAL A 117 -8.89 38.90 -12.15
C VAL A 117 -7.82 39.49 -11.22
N LEU A 118 -6.71 38.78 -11.00
CA LEU A 118 -5.56 39.29 -10.22
C LEU A 118 -4.90 40.51 -10.89
N MET A 119 -4.76 40.52 -12.22
CA MET A 119 -4.23 41.66 -12.98
C MET A 119 -5.16 42.88 -12.88
N ILE A 120 -6.47 42.67 -12.98
CA ILE A 120 -7.48 43.74 -12.81
C ILE A 120 -7.42 44.30 -11.38
N SER A 121 -7.29 43.44 -10.36
CA SER A 121 -7.24 43.84 -8.95
C SER A 121 -5.99 44.65 -8.56
N LYS A 122 -4.89 44.51 -9.29
CA LYS A 122 -3.63 45.22 -9.01
C LYS A 122 -3.52 46.61 -9.63
N SER A 123 -4.37 46.95 -10.60
CA SER A 123 -4.15 48.17 -11.39
C SER A 123 -4.96 49.38 -10.98
N LYS A 124 -6.13 49.26 -10.33
CA LYS A 124 -6.99 50.43 -10.05
C LYS A 124 -7.91 50.21 -8.85
N PHE A 125 -7.47 50.69 -7.69
CA PHE A 125 -8.32 50.87 -6.51
C PHE A 125 -8.32 52.37 -6.20
N ASP A 126 -9.27 53.10 -6.79
CA ASP A 126 -9.76 54.41 -6.32
C ASP A 126 -10.91 54.85 -7.24
N GLN A 127 -12.16 54.53 -6.85
CA GLN A 127 -13.42 55.28 -7.07
C GLN A 127 -14.65 54.35 -7.04
N ASN A 128 -15.66 54.75 -6.26
CA ASN A 128 -16.82 53.94 -5.86
C ASN A 128 -17.91 53.71 -6.93
N ASP A 129 -17.79 54.29 -8.13
CA ASP A 129 -18.74 54.03 -9.24
C ASP A 129 -18.41 52.77 -10.06
N TYR A 130 -17.33 52.06 -9.71
CA TYR A 130 -16.85 50.92 -10.51
C TYR A 130 -17.51 49.58 -10.15
N LEU A 131 -18.13 49.46 -8.96
CA LEU A 131 -18.70 48.19 -8.52
C LEU A 131 -19.89 47.76 -9.39
N GLU A 132 -20.72 48.71 -9.82
CA GLU A 132 -21.85 48.42 -10.73
C GLU A 132 -21.36 47.95 -12.10
N ASN A 133 -20.32 48.58 -12.66
CA ASN A 133 -19.72 48.15 -13.92
C ASN A 133 -19.05 46.77 -13.81
N VAL A 134 -18.38 46.48 -12.70
CA VAL A 134 -17.79 45.14 -12.46
C VAL A 134 -18.87 44.08 -12.30
N ILE A 135 -19.98 44.41 -11.63
CA ILE A 135 -21.13 43.52 -11.50
C ILE A 135 -21.78 43.28 -12.87
N GLU A 136 -21.96 44.32 -13.68
CA GLU A 136 -22.53 44.21 -15.03
C GLU A 136 -21.63 43.36 -15.93
N GLN A 137 -20.32 43.59 -15.88
CA GLN A 137 -19.34 42.82 -16.65
C GLN A 137 -19.24 41.37 -16.15
N LEU A 138 -19.41 41.11 -14.86
CA LEU A 138 -19.50 39.74 -14.32
C LEU A 138 -20.79 39.05 -14.77
N LYS A 139 -21.94 39.75 -14.87
CA LYS A 139 -23.18 39.19 -15.43
C LYS A 139 -23.00 38.80 -16.90
N GLU A 140 -22.39 39.68 -17.71
CA GLU A 140 -22.10 39.39 -19.12
C GLU A 140 -21.21 38.15 -19.27
N ASN A 141 -20.15 38.05 -18.46
CA ASN A 141 -19.28 36.87 -18.45
C ASN A 141 -20.01 35.60 -18.01
N ILE A 142 -20.98 35.68 -17.08
CA ILE A 142 -21.79 34.55 -16.65
C ILE A 142 -22.71 34.09 -17.79
N GLU A 143 -23.34 35.01 -18.52
CA GLU A 143 -24.19 34.66 -19.67
C GLU A 143 -23.39 34.08 -20.84
N GLU A 144 -22.19 34.61 -21.12
CA GLU A 144 -21.28 34.01 -22.12
C GLU A 144 -20.88 32.58 -21.74
N LEU A 145 -20.60 32.33 -20.46
CA LEU A 145 -20.27 31.00 -19.98
C LEU A 145 -21.45 30.03 -20.06
N LYS A 146 -22.68 30.49 -19.80
CA LYS A 146 -23.89 29.66 -19.98
C LYS A 146 -24.07 29.25 -21.43
N LEU A 147 -23.92 30.18 -22.37
CA LEU A 147 -24.01 29.90 -23.80
C LEU A 147 -22.99 28.85 -24.25
N LYS A 148 -21.72 28.97 -23.82
CA LYS A 148 -20.69 27.97 -24.12
C LYS A 148 -20.99 26.60 -23.52
N LEU A 149 -21.59 26.56 -22.33
CA LEU A 149 -22.01 25.31 -21.69
C LEU A 149 -23.13 24.64 -22.47
N GLU A 150 -24.06 25.42 -23.02
CA GLU A 150 -25.15 24.94 -23.85
C GLU A 150 -24.66 24.45 -25.21
N GLU A 151 -23.69 25.13 -25.83
CA GLU A 151 -22.99 24.67 -27.04
C GLU A 151 -22.32 23.31 -26.83
N ILE A 152 -21.54 23.16 -25.75
CA ILE A 152 -20.89 21.88 -25.41
C ILE A 152 -21.91 20.77 -25.19
N ASN A 153 -23.03 21.07 -24.53
CA ASN A 153 -24.08 20.09 -24.28
C ASN A 153 -24.79 19.66 -25.58
N ASN A 154 -24.97 20.60 -26.52
CA ASN A 154 -25.53 20.33 -27.84
C ASN A 154 -24.55 19.49 -28.70
N GLU A 155 -23.25 19.81 -28.68
CA GLU A 155 -22.20 19.02 -29.36
C GLU A 155 -22.11 17.58 -28.82
N GLN A 156 -22.21 17.42 -27.49
CA GLN A 156 -22.24 16.09 -26.87
C GLN A 156 -23.49 15.31 -27.27
N SER A 157 -24.66 15.97 -27.31
CA SER A 157 -25.92 15.34 -27.73
C SER A 157 -25.86 14.86 -29.18
N GLN A 158 -25.32 15.68 -30.09
CA GLN A 158 -25.10 15.32 -31.50
C GLN A 158 -24.08 14.19 -31.67
N THR A 159 -23.03 14.17 -30.84
CA THR A 159 -22.04 13.08 -30.84
C THR A 159 -22.66 11.75 -30.38
N ILE A 160 -23.53 11.78 -29.37
CA ILE A 160 -24.25 10.61 -28.88
C ILE A 160 -25.24 10.08 -29.94
N GLU A 161 -25.97 10.97 -30.61
CA GLU A 161 -26.91 10.60 -31.69
C GLU A 161 -26.19 10.00 -32.91
N SER A 162 -25.07 10.59 -33.34
CA SER A 162 -24.28 10.05 -34.46
C SER A 162 -23.63 8.70 -34.16
N LEU A 163 -23.29 8.43 -32.90
CA LEU A 163 -22.84 7.11 -32.45
C LEU A 163 -23.98 6.08 -32.39
N ALA A 164 -25.22 6.51 -32.11
CA ALA A 164 -26.39 5.64 -32.12
C ALA A 164 -26.78 5.22 -33.56
N ILE A 165 -26.79 6.16 -34.51
CA ILE A 165 -27.17 5.91 -35.92
C ILE A 165 -26.17 4.99 -36.65
N ASN A 166 -24.88 5.09 -36.32
CA ASN A 166 -23.85 4.23 -36.91
C ASN A 166 -23.89 2.76 -36.40
N ASN A 167 -24.58 2.49 -35.28
CA ASN A 167 -24.74 1.14 -34.76
C ASN A 167 -25.93 0.38 -35.38
N ASP A 168 -26.98 1.08 -35.83
CA ASP A 168 -28.11 0.43 -36.51
C ASP A 168 -27.80 0.03 -37.96
N SER A 169 -26.98 0.81 -38.67
CA SER A 169 -26.57 0.51 -40.05
C SER A 169 -25.58 -0.66 -40.19
N ARG A 170 -24.98 -1.13 -39.08
CA ARG A 170 -24.09 -2.30 -39.09
C ARG A 170 -24.81 -3.64 -38.87
N LYS A 171 -26.10 -3.64 -38.49
CA LYS A 171 -26.88 -4.87 -38.28
C LYS A 171 -27.37 -5.54 -39.58
N GLU A 172 -27.29 -4.90 -40.74
CA GLU A 172 -27.85 -5.45 -42.00
C GLU A 172 -26.84 -6.01 -43.01
N LYS A 173 -25.51 -5.95 -42.77
CA LYS A 173 -24.53 -6.21 -43.86
C LYS A 173 -23.71 -7.51 -43.82
N TYR A 174 -23.97 -8.43 -42.88
CA TYR A 174 -23.30 -9.74 -42.89
C TYR A 174 -24.27 -10.89 -42.56
N PRO A 175 -24.80 -11.62 -43.56
CA PRO A 175 -25.39 -12.92 -43.30
C PRO A 175 -24.25 -13.89 -42.97
N VAL A 176 -24.11 -14.24 -41.69
CA VAL A 176 -23.21 -15.31 -41.24
C VAL A 176 -23.75 -16.65 -41.78
N LYS A 177 -23.14 -17.15 -42.86
CA LYS A 177 -23.33 -18.54 -43.29
C LYS A 177 -22.55 -19.46 -42.36
N LEU A 178 -23.26 -20.06 -41.41
CA LEU A 178 -22.74 -21.18 -40.60
C LEU A 178 -22.51 -22.40 -41.50
N TYR A 179 -21.25 -22.77 -41.70
CA TYR A 179 -20.90 -24.09 -42.21
C TYR A 179 -20.91 -25.08 -41.05
N VAL A 180 -21.96 -25.91 -41.01
CA VAL A 180 -22.02 -27.10 -40.14
C VAL A 180 -21.17 -28.20 -40.78
N ASN A 181 -19.95 -28.37 -40.29
CA ASN A 181 -19.13 -29.53 -40.63
C ASN A 181 -19.53 -30.71 -39.73
N ASN A 182 -20.44 -31.54 -40.23
CA ASN A 182 -20.63 -32.89 -39.72
C ASN A 182 -19.46 -33.78 -40.18
N SER A 183 -18.56 -34.11 -39.26
CA SER A 183 -17.66 -35.27 -39.42
C SER A 183 -17.69 -36.10 -38.15
N ARG A 184 -18.67 -37.00 -38.10
CA ARG A 184 -18.60 -38.21 -37.26
C ARG A 184 -17.51 -39.12 -37.82
N LYS A 185 -16.46 -39.36 -37.04
CA LYS A 185 -15.67 -40.59 -37.13
C LYS A 185 -15.54 -41.20 -35.75
N ASN A 186 -15.97 -42.46 -35.67
CA ASN A 186 -15.87 -43.36 -34.53
C ASN A 186 -14.44 -43.41 -34.00
N ILE A 187 -14.27 -43.28 -32.69
CA ILE A 187 -13.08 -43.74 -31.98
C ILE A 187 -13.57 -44.62 -30.84
N THR A 188 -13.17 -45.88 -30.93
CA THR A 188 -13.34 -46.98 -30.00
C THR A 188 -12.53 -46.78 -28.73
N ASP A 189 -13.06 -47.33 -27.64
CA ASP A 189 -12.43 -47.52 -26.33
C ASP A 189 -10.95 -47.91 -26.42
N ASN A 190 -10.13 -47.25 -25.60
CA ASN A 190 -8.93 -47.82 -24.97
C ASN A 190 -8.39 -46.85 -23.91
N THR A 191 -8.76 -47.11 -22.65
CA THR A 191 -8.17 -46.56 -21.43
C THR A 191 -6.78 -47.17 -21.19
N PRO A 192 -5.72 -46.39 -20.93
CA PRO A 192 -4.47 -46.94 -20.42
C PRO A 192 -4.47 -46.97 -18.89
N THR A 193 -4.25 -48.16 -18.34
CA THR A 193 -4.01 -48.43 -16.92
C THR A 193 -2.63 -47.97 -16.45
N LEU A 194 -2.58 -47.64 -15.17
CA LEU A 194 -1.45 -47.14 -14.39
C LEU A 194 -0.46 -48.28 -14.05
N SER A 195 0.46 -48.63 -14.96
CA SER A 195 1.42 -49.72 -14.70
C SER A 195 2.83 -49.59 -15.31
N ASP A 196 3.18 -48.52 -16.04
CA ASP A 196 4.48 -48.46 -16.75
C ASP A 196 5.43 -47.35 -16.26
N LEU A 197 5.81 -47.38 -14.98
CA LEU A 197 6.93 -46.58 -14.45
C LEU A 197 7.78 -47.42 -13.49
N VAL A 198 8.49 -48.41 -14.05
CA VAL A 198 9.66 -49.04 -13.43
C VAL A 198 10.89 -48.57 -14.19
N ILE A 199 11.58 -47.55 -13.69
CA ILE A 199 12.92 -47.19 -14.18
C ILE A 199 13.96 -47.93 -13.33
N LYS A 200 14.72 -48.74 -14.07
CA LYS A 200 15.83 -49.60 -13.63
C LYS A 200 16.97 -48.77 -13.03
N ARG A 201 17.44 -49.18 -11.84
CA ARG A 201 18.80 -48.94 -11.35
C ARG A 201 19.77 -49.78 -12.18
N SER A 202 20.79 -49.14 -12.74
CA SER A 202 21.96 -49.81 -13.32
C SER A 202 23.15 -49.58 -12.41
N ASN A 203 23.63 -50.66 -11.79
CA ASN A 203 24.94 -50.77 -11.16
C ASN A 203 25.99 -51.17 -12.21
N SER A 204 27.26 -50.86 -11.90
CA SER A 204 28.56 -51.22 -12.50
C SER A 204 29.21 -50.01 -13.19
N SER A 205 30.42 -49.60 -12.81
CA SER A 205 31.62 -50.44 -12.85
C SER A 205 32.71 -50.07 -11.85
N ASN A 206 33.45 -51.11 -11.44
CA ASN A 206 34.75 -51.10 -10.77
C ASN A 206 35.79 -50.25 -11.50
N LEU A 207 36.71 -49.66 -10.73
CA LEU A 207 38.06 -49.34 -11.17
C LEU A 207 39.01 -49.57 -9.98
N ASP A 208 39.92 -50.51 -10.17
CA ASP A 208 41.03 -50.85 -9.30
C ASP A 208 42.03 -49.69 -9.21
N VAL A 209 42.60 -49.46 -8.03
CA VAL A 209 43.80 -48.64 -7.86
C VAL A 209 44.77 -49.39 -6.96
N GLU A 210 45.90 -49.77 -7.56
CA GLU A 210 47.10 -50.32 -6.93
C GLU A 210 47.90 -49.26 -6.16
N GLU A 211 48.79 -49.79 -5.31
CA GLU A 211 49.59 -49.16 -4.28
C GLU A 211 50.66 -48.14 -4.73
N ASN A 212 51.09 -47.39 -3.72
CA ASN A 212 52.40 -46.76 -3.51
C ASN A 212 52.74 -45.48 -4.28
N GLU A 213 52.83 -44.36 -3.55
CA GLU A 213 54.10 -43.64 -3.38
C GLU A 213 54.05 -42.65 -2.21
N THR A 214 55.08 -42.73 -1.36
CA THR A 214 55.41 -41.87 -0.22
C THR A 214 55.99 -40.51 -0.66
N VAL A 215 55.43 -39.39 -0.17
CA VAL A 215 56.00 -38.02 -0.24
C VAL A 215 55.61 -37.24 1.05
N PRO A 216 56.45 -36.33 1.61
CA PRO A 216 56.54 -35.99 3.04
C PRO A 216 55.60 -34.84 3.51
N PRO A 217 55.50 -34.54 4.82
CA PRO A 217 54.43 -33.69 5.34
C PRO A 217 54.68 -32.22 5.03
N GLU A 218 53.76 -31.61 4.28
CA GLU A 218 53.63 -30.16 4.21
C GLU A 218 52.93 -29.66 5.47
N THR A 219 53.61 -28.72 6.13
CA THR A 219 53.10 -27.91 7.22
C THR A 219 51.92 -27.08 6.75
N HIS A 220 50.70 -27.52 7.10
CA HIS A 220 49.52 -26.67 7.08
C HIS A 220 49.65 -25.63 8.19
N LEU A 221 49.95 -24.39 7.78
CA LEU A 221 49.55 -23.21 8.55
C LEU A 221 48.04 -23.13 8.40
N GLU A 222 47.34 -23.28 9.52
CA GLU A 222 45.93 -22.89 9.65
C GLU A 222 45.88 -21.37 9.47
N GLU A 223 45.65 -20.93 8.23
CA GLU A 223 45.04 -19.63 8.00
C GLU A 223 43.57 -19.80 8.36
N GLU A 224 43.20 -19.30 9.55
CA GLU A 224 41.82 -19.03 9.91
C GLU A 224 41.27 -18.09 8.83
N GLU A 225 40.60 -18.66 7.82
CA GLU A 225 39.69 -17.90 6.97
C GLU A 225 38.62 -17.34 7.92
N GLU A 226 38.80 -16.08 8.32
CA GLU A 226 37.72 -15.27 8.89
C GLU A 226 36.61 -15.24 7.85
N ASP A 227 35.68 -16.17 8.01
CA ASP A 227 34.42 -16.23 7.30
C ASP A 227 33.67 -14.94 7.65
N HIS A 228 33.92 -13.88 6.87
CA HIS A 228 33.14 -12.65 6.85
C HIS A 228 31.74 -12.99 6.33
N ASN A 229 30.98 -13.70 7.15
CA ASN A 229 29.54 -13.76 7.03
C ASN A 229 29.04 -12.34 7.31
N ASP A 230 28.77 -11.62 6.22
CA ASP A 230 28.04 -10.37 6.15
C ASP A 230 26.58 -10.62 6.54
N ASP A 231 26.40 -11.14 7.75
CA ASP A 231 25.13 -11.34 8.42
C ASP A 231 24.60 -9.94 8.73
N GLY A 232 23.87 -9.39 7.75
CA GLY A 232 23.60 -7.97 7.58
C GLY A 232 23.51 -7.19 8.90
N GLU A 233 24.48 -6.28 9.08
CA GLU A 233 24.75 -5.48 10.27
C GLU A 233 23.56 -5.38 11.24
N GLU A 234 23.59 -6.19 12.29
CA GLU A 234 22.63 -6.08 13.38
C GLU A 234 22.78 -4.71 14.04
N MET A 235 21.70 -3.93 14.06
CA MET A 235 21.73 -2.60 14.65
C MET A 235 21.57 -2.68 16.18
N VAL A 236 22.69 -2.68 16.88
CA VAL A 236 22.78 -2.67 18.34
C VAL A 236 22.66 -1.24 18.88
N VAL A 237 21.77 -1.01 19.85
CA VAL A 237 21.64 0.24 20.60
C VAL A 237 21.91 0.05 22.09
N PHE A 238 22.45 1.09 22.72
CA PHE A 238 22.77 1.10 24.14
C PHE A 238 21.71 1.88 24.93
N LEU A 239 20.99 1.28 25.85
CA LEU A 239 19.90 1.99 26.53
C LEU A 239 20.39 2.80 27.75
N ASN A 240 21.33 3.72 27.51
CA ASN A 240 21.94 4.59 28.52
C ASN A 240 21.78 6.07 28.23
N SER A 241 21.90 6.90 29.27
CA SER A 241 21.72 8.35 29.16
C SER A 241 22.92 9.09 28.55
N ASN A 242 24.06 8.42 28.38
CA ASN A 242 25.35 9.05 28.04
C ASN A 242 25.68 8.98 26.55
N THR A 243 24.73 8.60 25.68
CA THR A 243 25.00 8.61 24.25
C THR A 243 25.17 10.03 23.72
N GLU A 244 26.33 10.28 23.09
CA GLU A 244 26.69 11.57 22.50
C GLU A 244 25.83 11.93 21.29
N LEU A 245 25.23 10.94 20.63
CA LEU A 245 24.35 11.10 19.48
C LEU A 245 22.88 11.07 19.93
N GLN A 246 22.34 12.25 20.22
CA GLN A 246 20.91 12.45 20.44
C GLN A 246 20.30 13.23 19.29
N ILE A 247 19.16 12.74 18.77
CA ILE A 247 18.36 13.49 17.80
C ILE A 247 17.55 14.58 18.52
N ASN A 248 17.35 15.71 17.84
CA ASN A 248 16.55 16.82 18.35
C ASN A 248 15.09 16.73 17.90
N HIS A 249 14.86 16.07 16.78
CA HIS A 249 13.54 15.85 16.22
C HIS A 249 12.74 14.88 17.08
N LYS A 250 11.47 15.24 17.29
CA LYS A 250 10.52 14.37 17.97
C LYS A 250 9.94 13.37 16.99
N VAL A 251 10.41 12.12 17.09
CA VAL A 251 9.91 10.96 16.36
C VAL A 251 8.39 10.87 16.45
N ARG A 252 7.74 10.76 15.28
CA ARG A 252 6.28 10.73 15.18
C ARG A 252 5.78 9.31 14.98
N PHE A 253 5.00 8.83 15.94
CA PHE A 253 4.19 7.64 15.72
C PHE A 253 2.92 8.00 14.96
N SER A 254 2.47 7.10 14.10
CA SER A 254 1.13 7.20 13.54
C SER A 254 0.12 7.16 14.71
N ASN A 255 -0.74 8.17 14.78
CA ASN A 255 -1.83 8.16 15.74
C ASN A 255 -2.86 7.16 15.23
N ASN A 256 -2.71 5.89 15.59
CA ASN A 256 -3.74 4.91 15.32
C ASN A 256 -5.00 5.34 16.09
N ILE A 257 -5.95 5.90 15.34
CA ILE A 257 -7.18 6.50 15.87
C ILE A 257 -7.99 5.46 16.66
N VAL A 258 -7.85 4.17 16.32
CA VAL A 258 -8.52 3.05 16.99
C VAL A 258 -8.07 2.93 18.44
N ARG A 259 -6.83 3.30 18.76
CA ARG A 259 -6.33 3.30 20.15
C ARG A 259 -6.95 4.40 20.99
N TRP A 260 -7.32 5.53 20.37
CA TRP A 260 -8.00 6.64 21.03
C TRP A 260 -9.51 6.44 21.20
N LEU A 261 -10.11 5.51 20.46
CA LEU A 261 -11.48 5.10 20.69
C LEU A 261 -11.58 4.43 22.07
N ARG A 262 -12.41 4.99 22.96
CA ARG A 262 -12.72 4.45 24.29
C ARG A 262 -14.17 3.99 24.36
N GLY A 263 -14.46 3.05 25.26
CA GLY A 263 -15.82 2.62 25.58
C GLY A 263 -16.54 1.91 24.42
N PRO A 264 -17.85 2.15 24.23
CA PRO A 264 -18.70 1.36 23.32
C PRO A 264 -18.26 1.45 21.86
N PHE A 265 -17.66 2.56 21.42
CA PHE A 265 -17.14 2.70 20.05
C PHE A 265 -15.98 1.74 19.77
N LYS A 266 -15.07 1.52 20.74
CA LYS A 266 -13.99 0.55 20.59
C LYS A 266 -14.54 -0.88 20.48
N THR A 267 -15.52 -1.21 21.32
CA THR A 267 -16.20 -2.51 21.27
C THR A 267 -16.95 -2.71 19.95
N MET A 268 -17.59 -1.66 19.43
CA MET A 268 -18.25 -1.70 18.13
C MET A 268 -17.25 -1.91 16.98
N VAL A 269 -16.15 -1.14 16.95
CA VAL A 269 -15.11 -1.32 15.93
C VAL A 269 -14.48 -2.70 16.03
N LYS A 270 -14.16 -3.19 17.24
CA LYS A 270 -13.69 -4.57 17.46
C LYS A 270 -14.69 -5.60 16.97
N GLY A 271 -15.94 -5.52 17.41
CA GLY A 271 -16.99 -6.48 17.03
C GLY A 271 -17.24 -6.50 15.53
N LEU A 272 -17.13 -5.35 14.88
CA LEU A 272 -17.28 -5.25 13.43
C LEU A 272 -16.04 -5.78 12.69
N MET A 273 -14.83 -5.48 13.17
CA MET A 273 -13.59 -6.11 12.64
C MET A 273 -13.65 -7.63 12.77
N SER A 274 -14.00 -8.16 13.95
CA SER A 274 -14.14 -9.61 14.17
C SER A 274 -15.23 -10.24 13.30
N SER A 275 -16.37 -9.57 13.13
CA SER A 275 -17.46 -10.05 12.26
C SER A 275 -17.01 -10.11 10.80
N VAL A 276 -16.20 -9.14 10.39
CA VAL A 276 -15.66 -9.11 9.04
C VAL A 276 -14.54 -10.13 8.84
N ASP A 277 -13.70 -10.35 9.85
CA ASP A 277 -12.71 -11.42 9.84
C ASP A 277 -13.39 -12.78 9.76
N LEU A 278 -14.49 -13.00 10.47
CA LEU A 278 -15.35 -14.18 10.34
C LEU A 278 -15.92 -14.34 8.92
N CYS A 279 -16.40 -13.25 8.30
CA CYS A 279 -16.87 -13.29 6.92
C CYS A 279 -15.73 -13.58 5.92
N ALA A 280 -14.50 -13.12 6.19
CA ALA A 280 -13.32 -13.36 5.37
C ALA A 280 -12.73 -14.77 5.58
N GLN A 281 -12.88 -15.36 6.77
CA GLN A 281 -12.42 -16.73 7.07
C GLN A 281 -13.12 -17.79 6.20
N GLY A 282 -14.29 -17.48 5.63
CA GLY A 282 -15.02 -18.36 4.70
C GLY A 282 -14.69 -18.13 3.21
N THR A 283 -13.94 -17.09 2.87
CA THR A 283 -13.54 -16.87 1.47
C THR A 283 -12.28 -17.66 1.18
N HIS A 284 -12.42 -18.71 0.38
CA HIS A 284 -11.28 -19.40 -0.22
C HIS A 284 -10.39 -18.38 -0.94
N MET A 285 -9.07 -18.55 -0.82
CA MET A 285 -8.12 -17.78 -1.61
C MET A 285 -8.52 -17.85 -3.08
N SER A 286 -8.48 -16.72 -3.78
CA SER A 286 -8.69 -16.76 -5.22
C SER A 286 -7.61 -17.63 -5.86
N GLU A 287 -8.03 -18.48 -6.81
CA GLU A 287 -7.12 -19.33 -7.58
C GLU A 287 -5.98 -18.52 -8.21
N TYR A 288 -6.27 -17.27 -8.57
CA TYR A 288 -5.31 -16.29 -9.05
C TYR A 288 -4.13 -16.01 -8.09
N VAL A 289 -4.38 -15.84 -6.78
CA VAL A 289 -3.29 -15.58 -5.81
C VAL A 289 -2.44 -16.84 -5.60
N LEU A 290 -3.08 -18.01 -5.59
CA LEU A 290 -2.37 -19.28 -5.51
C LEU A 290 -1.47 -19.49 -6.74
N GLU A 291 -1.98 -19.20 -7.93
CA GLU A 291 -1.23 -19.28 -9.18
C GLU A 291 -0.06 -18.28 -9.19
N ALA A 292 -0.28 -17.04 -8.71
CA ALA A 292 0.76 -16.03 -8.57
C ALA A 292 1.94 -16.52 -7.71
N VAL A 293 1.66 -17.11 -6.54
CA VAL A 293 2.71 -17.62 -5.64
C VAL A 293 3.44 -18.81 -6.27
N LYS A 294 2.71 -19.75 -6.89
CA LYS A 294 3.32 -20.90 -7.60
C LYS A 294 4.20 -20.47 -8.76
N LYS A 295 3.77 -19.48 -9.53
CA LYS A 295 4.54 -18.88 -10.63
C LYS A 295 5.79 -18.20 -10.09
N GLY A 296 5.69 -17.45 -9.00
CA GLY A 296 6.80 -16.84 -8.28
C GLY A 296 7.85 -17.86 -7.84
N LEU A 297 7.43 -18.92 -7.13
CA LEU A 297 8.28 -20.04 -6.70
C LEU A 297 8.98 -20.71 -7.89
N THR A 298 8.24 -20.97 -8.97
CA THR A 298 8.81 -21.58 -10.18
C THR A 298 9.90 -20.71 -10.80
N LYS A 299 9.67 -19.40 -10.91
CA LYS A 299 10.64 -18.43 -11.43
C LYS A 299 11.89 -18.37 -10.54
N GLN A 300 11.73 -18.36 -9.21
CA GLN A 300 12.85 -18.35 -8.28
C GLN A 300 13.68 -19.64 -8.36
N ASN A 301 13.03 -20.80 -8.40
CA ASN A 301 13.70 -22.10 -8.56
C ASN A 301 14.44 -22.23 -9.90
N GLN A 302 13.93 -21.60 -10.97
CA GLN A 302 14.64 -21.54 -12.26
C GLN A 302 15.88 -20.64 -12.18
N ASN A 303 15.82 -19.56 -11.40
CA ASN A 303 16.93 -18.62 -11.21
C ASN A 303 18.02 -19.18 -10.29
N LEU A 304 17.68 -19.96 -9.26
CA LEU A 304 18.64 -20.63 -8.36
C LEU A 304 19.61 -21.57 -9.08
N LYS A 305 19.26 -22.05 -10.29
CA LYS A 305 20.16 -22.87 -11.12
C LYS A 305 21.27 -22.06 -11.79
N LYS A 306 21.19 -20.73 -11.76
CA LYS A 306 22.29 -19.85 -12.16
C LYS A 306 23.03 -19.46 -10.89
N PRO A 307 24.36 -19.60 -10.82
CA PRO A 307 25.12 -19.04 -9.71
C PRO A 307 24.96 -17.52 -9.76
N ILE A 308 24.03 -17.00 -8.96
CA ILE A 308 23.85 -15.56 -8.81
C ILE A 308 24.94 -15.13 -7.81
N ILE A 309 26.04 -14.61 -8.34
CA ILE A 309 27.00 -13.84 -7.56
C ILE A 309 26.36 -12.48 -7.34
N THR A 310 25.41 -12.40 -6.40
CA THR A 310 24.95 -11.11 -5.88
C THR A 310 25.26 -11.10 -4.40
N ASN A 311 26.05 -10.13 -3.97
CA ASN A 311 26.42 -9.87 -2.58
C ASN A 311 25.24 -9.40 -1.71
N ASN A 312 23.98 -9.72 -2.08
CA ASN A 312 22.82 -9.17 -1.41
C ASN A 312 22.14 -10.26 -0.57
N SER A 313 22.16 -10.05 0.74
CA SER A 313 21.56 -10.86 1.81
C SER A 313 20.02 -10.92 1.80
N ILE A 314 19.37 -10.60 0.67
CA ILE A 314 17.91 -10.59 0.57
C ILE A 314 17.42 -12.01 0.29
N LYS A 315 16.60 -12.55 1.20
CA LYS A 315 15.98 -13.87 1.02
C LYS A 315 15.02 -13.91 -0.16
N PRO A 316 14.77 -15.11 -0.74
CA PRO A 316 13.80 -15.25 -1.81
C PRO A 316 12.41 -14.81 -1.35
N THR A 317 11.76 -14.02 -2.18
CA THR A 317 10.38 -13.52 -2.02
C THR A 317 9.37 -14.58 -1.69
N PHE A 318 9.42 -15.74 -2.37
CA PHE A 318 8.45 -16.79 -2.17
C PHE A 318 9.10 -17.97 -1.45
N THR A 319 8.35 -18.60 -0.57
CA THR A 319 8.76 -19.82 0.11
C THR A 319 7.58 -20.77 0.21
N GLU A 320 7.87 -22.06 0.07
CA GLU A 320 6.90 -23.13 0.28
C GLU A 320 6.95 -23.58 1.74
N VAL A 321 5.80 -23.56 2.42
CA VAL A 321 5.68 -24.18 3.74
C VAL A 321 5.40 -25.66 3.52
N THR A 322 6.44 -26.47 3.73
CA THR A 322 6.45 -27.91 3.50
C THR A 322 6.08 -28.70 4.77
N SER A 323 5.82 -30.00 4.63
CA SER A 323 5.35 -30.85 5.73
C SER A 323 6.36 -31.10 6.86
N ASP A 324 7.62 -30.76 6.63
CA ASP A 324 8.72 -30.84 7.61
C ASP A 324 8.84 -29.59 8.49
N TRP A 325 8.07 -28.54 8.21
CA TRP A 325 7.89 -27.42 9.14
C TRP A 325 7.18 -27.89 10.40
N LYS A 326 7.69 -27.51 11.57
CA LYS A 326 7.14 -27.94 12.86
C LYS A 326 6.35 -26.81 13.49
N LEU A 327 5.05 -27.01 13.71
CA LEU A 327 4.23 -26.10 14.51
C LEU A 327 4.73 -26.10 15.96
N GLU A 328 5.03 -24.92 16.51
CA GLU A 328 5.39 -24.77 17.92
C GLU A 328 4.17 -24.45 18.76
N GLU A 329 3.56 -23.30 18.50
CA GLU A 329 2.45 -22.79 19.29
C GLU A 329 1.59 -21.79 18.49
N SER A 330 0.33 -21.66 18.88
CA SER A 330 -0.50 -20.54 18.44
C SER A 330 0.02 -19.25 19.07
N ASN A 331 0.16 -18.18 18.28
CA ASN A 331 0.58 -16.89 18.84
C ASN A 331 -0.52 -16.35 19.76
N SER A 332 -0.29 -16.39 21.08
CA SER A 332 -1.25 -15.86 22.07
C SER A 332 -1.44 -14.35 21.96
N ASN A 333 -0.51 -13.66 21.31
CA ASN A 333 -0.55 -12.23 21.06
C ASN A 333 -1.10 -11.96 19.65
N GLU A 334 -2.36 -12.31 19.44
CA GLU A 334 -3.11 -11.92 18.24
C GLU A 334 -3.23 -10.39 18.23
N GLY A 335 -2.27 -9.72 17.60
CA GLY A 335 -2.41 -8.31 17.23
C GLY A 335 -3.72 -8.09 16.46
N TYR A 336 -4.12 -6.83 16.30
CA TYR A 336 -5.44 -6.47 15.73
C TYR A 336 -5.68 -6.93 14.27
N SER A 337 -4.70 -7.49 13.55
CA SER A 337 -4.74 -7.55 12.09
C SER A 337 -4.76 -8.94 11.46
N SER A 338 -4.36 -10.03 12.13
CA SER A 338 -4.32 -11.36 11.49
C SER A 338 -4.04 -12.51 12.46
N ALA A 339 -4.67 -13.66 12.21
CA ALA A 339 -4.28 -14.92 12.83
C ALA A 339 -2.82 -15.23 12.51
N SER A 340 -2.06 -15.64 13.53
CA SER A 340 -0.66 -15.98 13.38
C SER A 340 -0.26 -17.14 14.27
N LEU A 341 0.78 -17.86 13.86
CA LEU A 341 1.29 -19.03 14.57
C LEU A 341 2.81 -19.11 14.42
N TRP A 342 3.46 -19.73 15.39
CA TRP A 342 4.90 -19.93 15.38
C TRP A 342 5.22 -21.32 14.83
N MET A 343 6.17 -21.38 13.89
CA MET A 343 6.69 -22.62 13.34
C MET A 343 8.21 -22.60 13.35
N ARG A 344 8.83 -23.78 13.32
CA ARG A 344 10.23 -23.93 12.90
C ARG A 344 10.30 -24.40 11.46
N ASN A 345 11.11 -23.71 10.66
CA ASN A 345 11.44 -24.15 9.31
C ASN A 345 12.38 -25.38 9.35
N PRO A 346 12.70 -26.01 8.20
CA PRO A 346 13.57 -27.20 8.15
C PRO A 346 14.98 -26.95 8.68
N GLN A 347 15.44 -25.70 8.70
CA GLN A 347 16.70 -25.25 9.25
C GLN A 347 16.65 -25.03 10.77
N GLY A 348 15.49 -25.24 11.41
CA GLY A 348 15.30 -25.04 12.84
C GLY A 348 15.05 -23.59 13.25
N GLN A 349 15.04 -22.64 12.30
CA GLN A 349 14.77 -21.23 12.57
C GLN A 349 13.29 -21.02 12.91
N ARG A 350 13.03 -20.22 13.94
CA ARG A 350 11.67 -19.86 14.36
C ARG A 350 11.12 -18.79 13.42
N VAL A 351 9.88 -18.98 12.97
CA VAL A 351 9.22 -18.15 11.97
C VAL A 351 7.77 -17.92 12.39
N LEU A 352 7.35 -16.65 12.41
CA LEU A 352 5.96 -16.26 12.60
C LEU A 352 5.23 -16.33 11.25
N VAL A 353 4.30 -17.27 11.13
CA VAL A 353 3.40 -17.39 9.98
C VAL A 353 2.19 -16.51 10.21
N LYS A 354 2.09 -15.39 9.49
CA LYS A 354 1.00 -14.42 9.59
C LYS A 354 0.06 -14.58 8.40
N ILE A 355 -1.19 -14.98 8.66
CA ILE A 355 -2.20 -15.20 7.62
C ILE A 355 -2.69 -13.86 7.09
N GLN A 356 -2.50 -13.62 5.80
CA GLN A 356 -2.87 -12.39 5.12
C GLN A 356 -4.24 -12.53 4.46
N GLN A 357 -5.18 -11.67 4.88
CA GLN A 357 -6.50 -11.60 4.25
C GLN A 357 -6.46 -10.96 2.86
N LEU A 358 -5.43 -10.15 2.58
CA LEU A 358 -5.33 -9.36 1.36
C LEU A 358 -3.95 -9.56 0.72
N ALA A 359 -3.95 -9.83 -0.59
CA ALA A 359 -2.75 -9.90 -1.42
C ALA A 359 -1.86 -8.65 -1.29
N LEU A 360 -2.49 -7.47 -1.24
CA LEU A 360 -1.79 -6.21 -1.06
C LEU A 360 -1.01 -6.13 0.27
N CYS A 361 -1.54 -6.68 1.37
CA CYS A 361 -0.83 -6.67 2.66
C CYS A 361 0.46 -7.47 2.55
N ALA A 362 0.41 -8.65 1.94
CA ALA A 362 1.59 -9.48 1.72
C ALA A 362 2.62 -8.76 0.86
N ALA A 363 2.16 -8.12 -0.22
CA ALA A 363 3.02 -7.33 -1.10
C ALA A 363 3.69 -6.15 -0.38
N ASN A 364 2.94 -5.43 0.45
CA ASN A 364 3.43 -4.29 1.21
C ASN A 364 4.46 -4.71 2.27
N GLU A 365 4.21 -5.79 3.02
CA GLU A 365 5.14 -6.30 4.04
C GLU A 365 6.50 -6.65 3.41
N TRP A 366 6.48 -7.44 2.33
CA TRP A 366 7.71 -7.84 1.66
C TRP A 366 8.43 -6.66 0.99
N LEU A 367 7.70 -5.77 0.30
CA LEU A 367 8.33 -4.61 -0.37
C LEU A 367 8.96 -3.64 0.66
N ALA A 368 8.33 -3.48 1.82
CA ALA A 368 8.91 -2.72 2.92
C ALA A 368 10.15 -3.41 3.50
N TYR A 369 10.16 -4.74 3.64
CA TYR A 369 11.36 -5.49 4.02
C TYR A 369 12.51 -5.26 3.05
N VAL A 370 12.30 -5.47 1.75
CA VAL A 370 13.34 -5.31 0.73
C VAL A 370 13.89 -3.88 0.72
N LEU A 371 12.99 -2.89 0.72
CA LEU A 371 13.41 -1.49 0.72
C LEU A 371 14.14 -1.13 2.03
N GLY A 372 13.65 -1.58 3.18
CA GLY A 372 14.30 -1.32 4.46
C GLY A 372 15.69 -1.93 4.55
N LYS A 373 15.88 -3.15 4.04
CA LYS A 373 17.20 -3.78 3.95
C LYS A 373 18.16 -3.03 3.03
N GLU A 374 17.70 -2.57 1.85
CA GLU A 374 18.52 -1.75 0.96
C GLU A 374 18.94 -0.41 1.62
N LEU A 375 18.12 0.10 2.54
CA LEU A 375 18.43 1.30 3.32
C LEU A 375 19.31 1.02 4.55
N GLY A 376 19.67 -0.24 4.80
CA GLY A 376 20.40 -0.70 5.99
C GLY A 376 19.63 -0.43 7.29
N LEU A 377 18.31 -0.59 7.25
CA LEU A 377 17.46 -0.54 8.43
C LEU A 377 17.22 -1.95 8.97
N PRO A 378 17.04 -2.10 10.29
CA PRO A 378 16.76 -3.38 10.89
C PRO A 378 15.27 -3.71 10.75
N VAL A 379 14.81 -3.87 9.51
CA VAL A 379 13.47 -4.37 9.22
C VAL A 379 13.47 -5.89 9.35
N ASN A 380 12.40 -6.43 9.92
CA ASN A 380 12.28 -7.88 10.03
C ASN A 380 12.19 -8.52 8.64
N GLU A 381 12.77 -9.70 8.54
CA GLU A 381 12.77 -10.46 7.31
C GLU A 381 11.39 -11.00 6.99
N VAL A 382 10.96 -10.82 5.74
CA VAL A 382 9.64 -11.24 5.28
C VAL A 382 9.75 -12.04 3.99
N GLN A 383 9.04 -13.17 3.95
CA GLN A 383 8.78 -13.94 2.73
C GLN A 383 7.28 -14.15 2.55
N ILE A 384 6.83 -14.49 1.34
CA ILE A 384 5.43 -14.79 1.01
C ILE A 384 5.28 -16.29 0.79
N ALA A 385 4.23 -16.87 1.36
CA ALA A 385 3.96 -18.29 1.25
C ALA A 385 2.47 -18.61 1.15
N ILE A 386 2.19 -19.89 0.87
CA ILE A 386 0.88 -20.50 1.04
C ILE A 386 0.96 -21.41 2.26
N TYR A 387 0.03 -21.23 3.20
CA TYR A 387 -0.14 -22.10 4.35
C TYR A 387 -1.61 -22.54 4.42
N GLU A 388 -1.88 -23.85 4.36
CA GLU A 388 -3.25 -24.40 4.41
C GLU A 388 -4.22 -23.74 3.40
N ASN A 389 -3.77 -23.54 2.15
CA ASN A 389 -4.52 -22.82 1.11
C ASN A 389 -4.90 -21.37 1.49
N LYS A 390 -4.16 -20.75 2.40
CA LYS A 390 -4.26 -19.33 2.78
C LYS A 390 -2.97 -18.61 2.45
N LEU A 391 -3.10 -17.34 2.07
CA LEU A 391 -1.95 -16.50 1.80
C LEU A 391 -1.32 -16.15 3.14
N ALA A 392 -0.01 -16.29 3.24
CA ALA A 392 0.73 -15.99 4.45
C ALA A 392 1.96 -15.15 4.13
N THR A 393 2.38 -14.35 5.10
CA THR A 393 3.74 -13.82 5.18
C THR A 393 4.47 -14.55 6.29
N LEU A 394 5.70 -14.93 6.01
CA LEU A 394 6.61 -15.59 6.93
C LEU A 394 7.57 -14.53 7.46
N HIS A 395 7.59 -14.34 8.78
CA HIS A 395 8.44 -13.37 9.44
C HIS A 395 9.47 -14.13 10.27
N THR A 396 10.76 -14.01 9.95
CA THR A 396 11.81 -14.67 10.74
C THR A 396 11.76 -14.12 12.16
N ASP A 397 11.92 -14.97 13.16
CA ASP A 397 12.04 -14.51 14.54
C ASP A 397 13.35 -13.74 14.69
N ALA A 398 13.28 -12.58 15.32
CA ALA A 398 14.45 -11.73 15.55
C ALA A 398 15.24 -12.15 16.79
N GLN A 399 14.69 -13.08 17.58
CA GLN A 399 15.22 -13.52 18.86
C GLN A 399 16.25 -14.65 18.69
N ASP A 400 17.47 -14.41 19.18
CA ASP A 400 18.47 -15.47 19.33
C ASP A 400 18.25 -16.30 20.62
N GLU A 401 18.90 -17.46 20.71
CA GLU A 401 18.88 -18.27 21.93
C GLU A 401 19.46 -17.48 23.11
N GLY A 402 18.68 -17.36 24.19
CA GLY A 402 19.07 -16.59 25.37
C GLY A 402 18.77 -15.09 25.30
N GLU A 403 18.08 -14.63 24.26
CA GLU A 403 17.47 -13.29 24.21
C GLU A 403 15.98 -13.34 24.56
N LYS A 404 15.41 -12.19 24.96
CA LYS A 404 13.97 -11.97 25.05
C LYS A 404 13.56 -10.79 24.20
N THR A 405 12.39 -10.91 23.58
CA THR A 405 11.81 -9.88 22.71
C THR A 405 10.78 -9.05 23.47
N LEU A 406 10.90 -7.73 23.39
CA LEU A 406 9.97 -6.75 23.95
C LEU A 406 9.52 -5.77 22.88
N THR A 407 8.31 -5.25 22.99
CA THR A 407 7.90 -4.08 22.23
C THR A 407 8.44 -2.80 22.87
N LEU A 408 8.60 -1.72 22.08
CA LEU A 408 8.96 -0.40 22.61
C LEU A 408 7.97 0.06 23.70
N LEU A 409 6.70 -0.38 23.65
CA LEU A 409 5.69 -0.06 24.65
C LEU A 409 5.96 -0.72 26.02
N GLU A 410 6.56 -1.91 26.02
CA GLU A 410 6.85 -2.71 27.22
C GLU A 410 8.11 -2.23 27.95
N LEU A 411 9.01 -1.51 27.26
CA LEU A 411 10.16 -0.89 27.91
C LEU A 411 9.76 0.15 28.98
N PRO A 412 10.48 0.20 30.12
CA PRO A 412 10.31 1.25 31.11
C PRO A 412 10.43 2.65 30.54
N LYS A 413 9.71 3.60 31.14
CA LYS A 413 9.48 4.94 30.56
C LYS A 413 10.78 5.72 30.34
N ASN A 414 11.76 5.58 31.22
CA ASN A 414 13.11 6.16 31.09
C ASN A 414 13.86 5.55 29.89
N LYS A 415 13.97 4.23 29.80
CA LYS A 415 14.62 3.52 28.69
C LYS A 415 13.97 3.85 27.35
N ARG A 416 12.64 3.93 27.32
CA ARG A 416 11.87 4.32 26.14
C ARG A 416 12.16 5.76 25.70
N LYS A 417 12.31 6.69 26.64
CA LYS A 417 12.68 8.08 26.32
C LYS A 417 14.08 8.17 25.71
N ILE A 418 15.03 7.43 26.27
CA ILE A 418 16.39 7.33 25.74
C ILE A 418 16.35 6.76 24.31
N LEU A 419 15.66 5.65 24.11
CA LEU A 419 15.55 5.03 22.79
C LEU A 419 14.93 5.98 21.75
N LEU A 420 13.92 6.76 22.13
CA LEU A 420 13.30 7.75 21.25
C LEU A 420 14.22 8.90 20.83
N THR A 421 15.39 9.07 21.46
CA THR A 421 16.40 10.04 21.04
C THR A 421 17.53 9.40 20.23
N TYR A 422 17.48 8.10 19.93
CA TYR A 422 18.50 7.44 19.12
C TYR A 422 18.36 7.75 17.62
N PRO A 423 19.48 7.89 16.87
CA PRO A 423 19.48 8.12 15.42
C PRO A 423 18.58 7.19 14.61
N ILE A 424 18.56 5.90 14.95
CA ILE A 424 17.71 4.90 14.28
C ILE A 424 16.22 5.22 14.33
N MET A 425 15.75 5.87 15.40
CA MET A 425 14.34 6.21 15.51
C MET A 425 13.95 7.32 14.51
N GLU A 426 14.89 8.20 14.17
CA GLU A 426 14.70 9.19 13.11
C GLU A 426 14.78 8.58 11.72
N GLN A 427 15.75 7.66 11.50
CA GLN A 427 15.83 6.90 10.25
C GLN A 427 14.55 6.09 10.00
N MET A 428 13.97 5.48 11.05
CA MET A 428 12.66 4.83 11.00
C MET A 428 11.54 5.82 10.64
N ASP A 429 11.49 7.02 11.24
CA ASP A 429 10.47 8.02 10.92
C ASP A 429 10.56 8.46 9.44
N ILE A 430 11.78 8.64 8.93
CA ILE A 430 12.03 8.91 7.51
C ILE A 430 11.56 7.75 6.63
N PHE A 431 11.89 6.52 7.01
CA PHE A 431 11.48 5.32 6.31
C PHE A 431 9.96 5.19 6.24
N ASP A 432 9.25 5.41 7.35
CA ASP A 432 7.79 5.40 7.39
C ASP A 432 7.17 6.49 6.51
N HIS A 433 7.82 7.64 6.34
CA HIS A 433 7.37 8.64 5.38
C HIS A 433 7.63 8.24 3.92
N ILE A 434 8.75 7.55 3.64
CA ILE A 434 9.04 6.97 2.32
C ILE A 434 7.95 5.93 2.00
N ILE A 435 7.83 4.88 2.80
CA ILE A 435 6.83 3.83 2.53
C ILE A 435 5.39 4.27 2.84
N GLN A 436 5.17 5.47 3.37
CA GLN A 436 3.87 5.97 3.79
C GLN A 436 3.15 5.04 4.77
N ASN A 437 3.89 4.51 5.75
CA ASN A 437 3.36 3.66 6.78
C ASN A 437 2.36 4.45 7.63
N ALA A 438 1.11 3.99 7.64
CA ALA A 438 0.03 4.64 8.38
C ALA A 438 -0.22 4.03 9.76
N ASP A 439 0.51 2.96 10.13
CA ASP A 439 0.26 2.21 11.37
C ASP A 439 1.51 2.01 12.24
N ARG A 440 2.61 2.74 11.98
CA ARG A 440 3.75 2.73 12.90
C ARG A 440 3.34 3.18 14.29
N ASN A 441 3.46 2.28 15.25
CA ASN A 441 3.20 2.54 16.66
C ASN A 441 4.24 1.79 17.52
N GLN A 442 4.27 2.06 18.83
CA GLN A 442 5.28 1.48 19.74
C GLN A 442 5.22 -0.06 19.87
N GLN A 443 4.14 -0.71 19.42
CA GLN A 443 4.05 -2.17 19.39
C GLN A 443 4.70 -2.76 18.13
N ASN A 444 4.87 -1.93 17.09
CA ASN A 444 5.43 -2.34 15.80
C ASN A 444 6.95 -2.08 15.75
N ILE A 445 7.58 -2.01 16.92
CA ILE A 445 9.02 -1.87 17.11
C ILE A 445 9.39 -2.88 18.19
N LEU A 446 10.15 -3.89 17.80
CA LEU A 446 10.68 -4.89 18.69
C LEU A 446 12.07 -4.48 19.15
N ILE A 447 12.40 -4.88 20.37
CA ILE A 447 13.73 -4.79 20.96
C ILE A 447 14.06 -6.17 21.50
N THR A 448 15.13 -6.80 21.00
CA THR A 448 15.67 -8.02 21.60
C THR A 448 16.84 -7.66 22.50
N ILE A 449 16.88 -8.28 23.68
CA ILE A 449 17.87 -8.03 24.74
C ILE A 449 18.25 -9.37 25.36
N PRO A 450 19.44 -9.53 25.95
CA PRO A 450 19.79 -10.73 26.71
C PRO A 450 18.75 -11.03 27.79
N GLU A 451 18.39 -12.29 27.98
CA GLU A 451 17.45 -12.71 29.04
C GLU A 451 17.95 -12.31 30.42
N THR A 452 19.28 -12.32 30.61
CA THR A 452 20.00 -11.94 31.82
C THR A 452 19.83 -10.48 32.22
N ASP A 453 19.45 -9.60 31.29
CA ASP A 453 19.34 -8.17 31.55
C ASP A 453 18.03 -7.84 32.29
N ASP A 454 18.11 -7.16 33.42
CA ASP A 454 16.92 -6.69 34.14
C ASP A 454 16.48 -5.33 33.61
N ILE A 455 15.44 -5.33 32.77
CA ILE A 455 14.88 -4.11 32.20
C ILE A 455 14.40 -3.11 33.25
N ASN A 456 14.04 -3.57 34.45
CA ASN A 456 13.52 -2.71 35.52
C ASN A 456 14.64 -2.09 36.37
N ASN A 457 15.90 -2.47 36.15
CA ASN A 457 17.02 -1.88 36.85
C ASN A 457 17.36 -0.51 36.24
N ASP A 458 16.79 0.55 36.81
CA ASP A 458 17.01 1.92 36.37
C ASP A 458 18.50 2.36 36.42
N ASN A 459 19.35 1.65 37.17
CA ASN A 459 20.78 1.95 37.30
C ASN A 459 21.66 1.21 36.28
N ASP A 460 21.09 0.30 35.49
CA ASP A 460 21.87 -0.44 34.50
C ASP A 460 21.93 0.30 33.16
N ASP A 461 22.96 1.13 33.02
CA ASP A 461 23.29 1.86 31.80
C ASP A 461 24.13 1.02 30.80
N SER A 462 24.29 -0.28 31.04
CA SER A 462 25.05 -1.15 30.13
C SER A 462 24.18 -1.96 29.18
N MET A 463 22.86 -1.94 29.37
CA MET A 463 21.90 -2.71 28.59
C MET A 463 22.03 -2.45 27.08
N LYS A 464 22.31 -3.51 26.34
CA LYS A 464 22.37 -3.52 24.87
C LYS A 464 21.10 -4.17 24.35
N GLY A 465 20.50 -3.58 23.33
CA GLY A 465 19.38 -4.19 22.63
C GLY A 465 19.52 -4.06 21.12
N LYS A 466 18.98 -5.03 20.39
CA LYS A 466 18.83 -4.96 18.93
C LYS A 466 17.42 -4.47 18.62
N ILE A 467 17.26 -3.53 17.69
CA ILE A 467 15.94 -3.00 17.32
C ILE A 467 15.47 -3.69 16.06
N TYR A 468 14.19 -4.05 15.97
CA TYR A 468 13.58 -4.54 14.74
C TYR A 468 12.28 -3.81 14.41
N LEU A 469 12.13 -3.40 13.16
CA LEU A 469 10.92 -2.79 12.63
C LEU A 469 10.02 -3.86 12.03
N ILE A 470 8.77 -3.94 12.49
CA ILE A 470 7.81 -4.97 12.06
C ILE A 470 6.50 -4.35 11.57
N ASP A 471 5.64 -5.19 11.00
CA ASP A 471 4.24 -4.91 10.67
C ASP A 471 4.07 -3.67 9.75
N HIS A 472 4.53 -3.85 8.51
CA HIS A 472 4.51 -2.85 7.44
C HIS A 472 3.34 -3.05 6.47
N ALA A 473 2.38 -3.94 6.75
CA ALA A 473 1.22 -4.18 5.89
C ALA A 473 0.45 -2.90 5.52
N SER A 474 0.39 -1.93 6.45
CA SER A 474 -0.29 -0.64 6.29
C SER A 474 0.51 0.41 5.50
N SER A 475 1.52 0.00 4.76
CA SER A 475 2.37 0.86 3.93
C SER A 475 1.76 1.15 2.55
N PHE A 476 2.47 1.96 1.78
CA PHE A 476 2.17 2.41 0.42
C PHE A 476 0.75 2.95 0.25
N GLY A 477 0.29 3.67 1.28
CA GLY A 477 -1.00 4.34 1.34
C GLY A 477 -2.21 3.45 1.59
N MET A 478 -2.00 2.24 2.13
CA MET A 478 -3.08 1.33 2.55
C MET A 478 -3.87 1.84 3.77
N GLY A 479 -3.30 2.67 4.64
CA GLY A 479 -3.93 3.05 5.92
C GLY A 479 -4.50 4.47 6.06
N GLN A 480 -4.65 5.28 5.00
CA GLN A 480 -5.37 6.59 5.12
C GLN A 480 -6.90 6.46 5.15
N VAL A 481 -7.38 5.36 5.69
CA VAL A 481 -8.76 4.99 5.67
C VAL A 481 -9.43 5.46 6.96
N SER A 482 -10.41 6.37 6.85
CA SER A 482 -11.43 6.52 7.89
C SER A 482 -12.03 5.13 8.15
N GLY A 483 -12.25 4.71 9.40
CA GLY A 483 -12.70 3.33 9.71
C GLY A 483 -13.88 2.82 8.85
N ILE A 484 -14.66 3.74 8.27
CA ILE A 484 -15.71 3.50 7.27
C ILE A 484 -15.19 2.88 5.96
N ASN A 485 -14.10 3.34 5.33
CA ASN A 485 -13.66 2.68 4.08
C ASN A 485 -12.99 1.33 4.35
N THR A 486 -12.48 1.05 5.55
CA THR A 486 -11.94 -0.28 5.92
C THR A 486 -13.09 -1.27 6.06
N MET A 487 -14.23 -0.80 6.59
CA MET A 487 -15.46 -1.58 6.59
C MET A 487 -15.99 -1.79 5.17
N ALA A 488 -16.18 -0.71 4.40
CA ALA A 488 -16.73 -0.80 3.04
C ALA A 488 -15.87 -1.67 2.12
N SER A 489 -14.54 -1.59 2.26
CA SER A 489 -13.62 -2.35 1.43
C SER A 489 -13.67 -3.85 1.74
N LYS A 490 -13.79 -4.23 3.02
CA LYS A 490 -13.96 -5.64 3.40
C LYS A 490 -15.34 -6.24 3.05
N PHE A 491 -16.39 -5.44 2.87
CA PHE A 491 -17.70 -5.90 2.38
C PHE A 491 -17.80 -6.01 0.84
N HIS A 492 -16.87 -5.42 0.08
CA HIS A 492 -16.83 -5.51 -1.38
C HIS A 492 -15.70 -6.42 -1.83
N THR A 493 -16.00 -7.72 -1.87
CA THR A 493 -15.06 -8.84 -2.06
C THR A 493 -14.16 -8.83 -3.30
N ASN A 494 -14.31 -7.92 -4.26
CA ASN A 494 -13.50 -7.95 -5.49
C ASN A 494 -12.86 -6.61 -5.91
N ARG A 495 -13.11 -5.50 -5.20
CA ARG A 495 -12.55 -4.20 -5.57
C ARG A 495 -12.31 -3.35 -4.32
N PHE A 496 -11.26 -3.67 -3.58
CA PHE A 496 -10.74 -2.74 -2.58
C PHE A 496 -10.28 -1.47 -3.31
N SER A 497 -11.02 -0.38 -3.16
CA SER A 497 -10.47 0.94 -3.40
C SER A 497 -9.46 1.22 -2.29
N VAL A 498 -8.20 0.80 -2.49
CA VAL A 498 -7.07 1.45 -1.80
C VAL A 498 -7.30 2.93 -2.00
N VAL A 499 -7.47 3.67 -0.90
CA VAL A 499 -7.76 5.11 -0.93
C VAL A 499 -6.91 5.71 -2.03
N LYS A 500 -7.56 6.18 -3.09
CA LYS A 500 -6.89 6.78 -4.24
C LYS A 500 -6.20 8.02 -3.69
N PHE A 501 -4.95 7.88 -3.27
CA PHE A 501 -4.14 8.99 -2.88
C PHE A 501 -3.37 9.43 -4.12
N ASP A 502 -3.18 10.73 -4.25
CA ASP A 502 -2.38 11.32 -5.31
C ASP A 502 -0.89 11.18 -4.95
N PRO A 503 -0.09 10.45 -5.75
CA PRO A 503 1.36 10.36 -5.56
C PRO A 503 2.04 11.72 -5.45
N VAL A 504 1.55 12.74 -6.19
CA VAL A 504 2.10 14.11 -6.15
C VAL A 504 1.88 14.71 -4.78
N GLN A 505 0.64 14.68 -4.27
CA GLN A 505 0.31 15.22 -2.95
C GLN A 505 1.09 14.53 -1.84
N LYS A 506 1.28 13.22 -1.91
CA LYS A 506 2.07 12.47 -0.92
C LYS A 506 3.56 12.81 -0.96
N SER A 507 4.13 12.91 -2.16
CA SER A 507 5.52 13.33 -2.34
C SER A 507 5.74 14.75 -1.81
N LYS A 508 4.78 15.66 -2.03
CA LYS A 508 4.82 17.01 -1.45
C LYS A 508 4.82 16.99 0.08
N LYS A 509 4.04 16.12 0.72
CA LYS A 509 4.05 15.96 2.19
C LYS A 509 5.41 15.47 2.70
N PHE A 510 6.07 14.58 1.96
CA PHE A 510 7.42 14.13 2.30
C PHE A 510 8.44 15.27 2.19
N GLU A 511 8.39 16.06 1.12
CA GLU A 511 9.25 17.25 0.97
C GLU A 511 8.97 18.30 2.06
N GLU A 512 7.71 18.59 2.37
CA GLU A 512 7.32 19.47 3.47
C GLU A 512 7.79 18.95 4.84
N TYR A 513 7.89 17.63 4.99
CA TYR A 513 8.42 17.00 6.19
C TYR A 513 9.93 17.22 6.30
N LEU A 514 10.70 16.91 5.25
CA LEU A 514 12.16 17.13 5.22
C LEU A 514 12.54 18.60 5.46
N ASN A 515 11.75 19.55 4.93
CA ASN A 515 11.95 20.98 5.16
C ASN A 515 11.80 21.42 6.63
N LYS A 516 11.09 20.64 7.44
CA LYS A 516 10.82 20.95 8.85
C LYS A 516 11.80 20.28 9.81
N LEU A 517 12.71 19.43 9.30
CA LEU A 517 13.67 18.74 10.14
C LEU A 517 14.76 19.71 10.64
N PRO A 518 15.19 19.58 11.92
CA PRO A 518 16.28 20.36 12.48
C PRO A 518 17.56 20.24 11.65
N VAL A 519 18.42 21.26 11.69
CA VAL A 519 19.67 21.25 10.91
C VAL A 519 20.66 20.24 11.49
N GLU A 520 20.61 20.08 12.81
CA GLU A 520 21.46 19.23 13.64
C GLU A 520 21.28 17.74 13.32
N ASP A 521 20.08 17.35 12.89
CA ASP A 521 19.70 15.98 12.61
C ASP A 521 20.02 15.58 11.16
N ARG A 522 20.29 16.56 10.28
CA ARG A 522 20.54 16.34 8.84
C ARG A 522 21.68 15.37 8.54
N PRO A 523 22.81 15.32 9.28
CA PRO A 523 23.85 14.33 9.01
C PRO A 523 23.32 12.89 9.09
N ILE A 524 22.56 12.56 10.14
CA ILE A 524 21.96 11.24 10.34
C ILE A 524 20.95 10.94 9.23
N ILE A 525 20.10 11.90 8.89
CA ILE A 525 19.09 11.74 7.84
C ILE A 525 19.73 11.65 6.44
N SER A 526 20.83 12.36 6.21
CA SER A 526 21.49 12.41 4.90
C SER A 526 22.01 11.04 4.48
N GLU A 527 22.39 10.18 5.44
CA GLU A 527 22.82 8.82 5.18
C GLU A 527 21.70 7.98 4.58
N ILE A 528 20.55 7.87 5.25
CA ILE A 528 19.39 7.13 4.74
C ILE A 528 18.87 7.72 3.42
N LEU A 529 18.86 9.05 3.27
CA LEU A 529 18.46 9.69 2.02
C LEU A 529 19.44 9.39 0.88
N SER A 530 20.74 9.29 1.16
CA SER A 530 21.76 8.96 0.16
C SER A 530 21.62 7.51 -0.30
N ARG A 531 21.41 6.57 0.63
CA ARG A 531 21.12 5.16 0.31
C ARG A 531 19.82 5.03 -0.50
N PHE A 532 18.77 5.78 -0.13
CA PHE A 532 17.54 5.78 -0.91
C PHE A 532 17.75 6.38 -2.30
N ALA A 533 18.49 7.48 -2.39
CA ALA A 533 18.82 8.15 -3.64
C ALA A 533 19.64 7.29 -4.61
N SER A 534 20.44 6.34 -4.13
CA SER A 534 21.21 5.42 -4.97
C SER A 534 20.37 4.30 -5.59
N ILE A 535 19.15 4.04 -5.10
CA ILE A 535 18.28 3.00 -5.65
C ILE A 535 17.88 3.32 -7.08
N THR A 536 18.16 2.43 -8.03
CA THR A 536 17.89 2.67 -9.45
C THR A 536 16.43 2.39 -9.83
N ASP A 537 16.02 2.82 -11.03
CA ASP A 537 14.69 2.48 -11.53
C ASP A 537 14.58 0.98 -11.81
N GLU A 538 15.67 0.36 -12.26
CA GLU A 538 15.76 -1.09 -12.50
C GLU A 538 15.60 -1.91 -11.21
N GLN A 539 16.14 -1.44 -10.08
CA GLN A 539 15.91 -2.06 -8.77
C GLN A 539 14.43 -1.98 -8.38
N PHE A 540 13.80 -0.80 -8.49
CA PHE A 540 12.36 -0.67 -8.23
C PHE A 540 11.51 -1.52 -9.17
N ASP A 541 11.82 -1.54 -10.46
CA ASP A 541 11.14 -2.36 -11.45
C ASP A 541 11.27 -3.85 -11.11
N SER A 542 12.47 -4.30 -10.74
CA SER A 542 12.73 -5.68 -10.33
C SER A 542 11.84 -6.08 -9.15
N TRP A 543 11.86 -5.30 -8.07
CA TRP A 543 11.10 -5.61 -6.87
C TRP A 543 9.59 -5.57 -7.10
N ILE A 544 9.08 -4.53 -7.77
CA ILE A 544 7.63 -4.38 -7.95
C ILE A 544 7.10 -5.39 -8.98
N THR A 545 7.89 -5.72 -10.02
CA THR A 545 7.55 -6.78 -10.98
C THR A 545 7.43 -8.14 -10.30
N GLU A 546 8.26 -8.41 -9.29
CA GLU A 546 8.18 -9.66 -8.52
C GLU A 546 6.84 -9.82 -7.79
N MET A 547 6.23 -8.70 -7.41
CA MET A 547 4.98 -8.64 -6.65
C MET A 547 3.76 -8.27 -7.52
N GLN A 548 3.94 -8.06 -8.83
CA GLN A 548 2.93 -7.44 -9.68
C GLN A 548 1.62 -8.23 -9.71
N ASP A 549 1.69 -9.55 -9.59
CA ASP A 549 0.51 -10.44 -9.61
C ASP A 549 -0.33 -10.31 -8.31
N PHE A 550 0.16 -9.61 -7.28
CA PHE A 550 -0.60 -9.25 -6.07
C PHE A 550 -1.25 -7.86 -6.19
N LEU A 551 -0.95 -7.12 -7.24
CA LEU A 551 -1.31 -5.73 -7.42
C LEU A 551 -2.21 -5.55 -8.64
N SER A 552 -3.27 -4.78 -8.49
CA SER A 552 -3.93 -4.19 -9.65
C SER A 552 -2.99 -3.22 -10.36
N VAL A 553 -3.19 -3.02 -11.66
CA VAL A 553 -2.43 -2.03 -12.46
C VAL A 553 -2.41 -0.65 -11.80
N GLY A 554 -3.55 -0.23 -11.21
CA GLY A 554 -3.64 1.04 -10.49
C GLY A 554 -2.85 1.08 -9.18
N GLN A 555 -2.69 -0.05 -8.49
CA GLN A 555 -1.82 -0.15 -7.31
C GLN A 555 -0.35 -0.14 -7.71
N TYR A 556 0.04 -0.99 -8.69
CA TYR A 556 1.39 -1.04 -9.26
C TYR A 556 1.88 0.37 -9.62
N ASN A 557 1.14 1.06 -10.51
CA ASN A 557 1.54 2.37 -11.01
C ASN A 557 1.65 3.42 -9.89
N ARG A 558 0.80 3.32 -8.86
CA ARG A 558 0.79 4.26 -7.74
C ARG A 558 1.99 4.06 -6.84
N ILE A 559 2.27 2.82 -6.43
CA ILE A 559 3.42 2.46 -5.59
C ILE A 559 4.71 2.87 -6.30
N TYR A 560 4.85 2.47 -7.56
CA TYR A 560 5.99 2.82 -8.40
C TYR A 560 6.18 4.34 -8.52
N SER A 561 5.11 5.09 -8.84
CA SER A 561 5.18 6.54 -8.99
C SER A 561 5.56 7.26 -7.68
N VAL A 562 5.07 6.78 -6.54
CA VAL A 562 5.44 7.32 -5.22
C VAL A 562 6.91 7.13 -4.96
N LEU A 563 7.42 5.90 -5.10
CA LEU A 563 8.79 5.56 -4.76
C LEU A 563 9.78 6.37 -5.62
N ARG A 564 9.54 6.46 -6.93
CA ARG A 564 10.37 7.29 -7.82
C ARG A 564 10.36 8.76 -7.41
N ARG A 565 9.19 9.35 -7.16
CA ARG A 565 9.09 10.76 -6.77
C ARG A 565 9.76 11.05 -5.43
N GLN A 566 9.58 10.18 -4.44
CA GLN A 566 10.24 10.33 -3.15
C GLN A 566 11.74 10.14 -3.26
N ARG A 567 12.22 9.21 -4.10
CA ARG A 567 13.65 9.05 -4.40
C ARG A 567 14.22 10.30 -5.05
N ASP A 568 13.51 10.90 -6.00
CA ASP A 568 13.96 12.14 -6.66
C ASP A 568 14.00 13.32 -5.68
N ILE A 569 13.08 13.37 -4.71
CA ILE A 569 13.17 14.27 -3.55
C ILE A 569 14.44 13.95 -2.76
N ALA A 570 14.65 12.70 -2.36
CA ALA A 570 15.83 12.29 -1.59
C ALA A 570 17.15 12.63 -2.29
N LYS A 571 17.26 12.43 -3.61
CA LYS A 571 18.41 12.85 -4.43
C LYS A 571 18.72 14.34 -4.28
N ARG A 572 17.70 15.20 -4.34
CA ARG A 572 17.87 16.65 -4.15
C ARG A 572 18.33 16.98 -2.74
N TYR A 573 17.71 16.38 -1.72
CA TYR A 573 18.05 16.65 -0.32
C TYR A 573 19.41 16.10 0.06
N ALA A 574 19.79 14.89 -0.39
CA ALA A 574 21.12 14.34 -0.22
C ALA A 574 22.18 15.25 -0.86
N ALA A 575 21.93 15.78 -2.07
CA ALA A 575 22.83 16.75 -2.69
C ALA A 575 22.91 18.10 -1.94
N GLN A 576 21.78 18.61 -1.43
CA GLN A 576 21.71 19.86 -0.68
C GLN A 576 22.32 19.76 0.73
N TRP A 577 22.16 18.59 1.37
CA TRP A 577 22.61 18.30 2.72
C TRP A 577 23.92 17.53 2.75
N ASN A 578 24.58 17.34 1.61
CA ASN A 578 25.99 16.98 1.52
C ASN A 578 26.85 18.12 2.09
N ILE A 579 26.68 18.33 3.40
CA ILE A 579 27.63 18.92 4.31
C ILE A 579 28.86 18.06 4.13
N SER A 580 29.91 18.68 3.60
CA SER A 580 31.19 18.06 3.28
C SER A 580 31.55 17.05 4.36
N SER A 581 31.45 15.75 4.02
CA SER A 581 31.78 14.59 4.87
C SER A 581 33.19 14.68 5.45
N THR A 582 34.00 15.61 4.95
CA THR A 582 35.27 16.09 5.47
C THR A 582 35.21 16.65 6.90
N SER A 583 34.04 17.03 7.44
CA SER A 583 33.92 17.68 8.76
C SER A 583 33.60 16.74 9.93
N LEU A 584 33.13 15.52 9.69
CA LEU A 584 32.80 14.54 10.75
C LEU A 584 33.98 13.63 11.11
N SER A 585 34.88 13.31 10.18
CA SER A 585 36.05 12.46 10.49
C SER A 585 37.05 13.13 11.44
N THR A 586 37.03 14.46 11.57
CA THR A 586 37.96 15.19 12.45
C THR A 586 37.58 15.16 13.93
N LYS A 587 36.37 14.72 14.30
CA LYS A 587 35.98 14.54 15.71
C LYS A 587 36.20 13.12 16.23
N SER A 588 36.14 12.11 15.36
CA SER A 588 36.38 10.71 15.72
C SER A 588 37.82 10.45 16.19
N ASN A 589 38.81 11.09 15.56
CA ASN A 589 40.24 10.81 15.84
C ASN A 589 40.81 11.51 17.08
N LYS A 590 39.98 12.18 17.91
CA LYS A 590 40.43 12.77 19.18
C LYS A 590 40.02 11.98 20.41
N ILE A 591 39.38 10.82 20.23
CA ILE A 591 38.80 10.04 21.32
C ILE A 591 39.76 8.93 21.82
N ASP A 592 40.75 8.53 21.02
CA ASP A 592 41.73 7.50 21.41
C ASP A 592 43.01 8.02 22.11
N GLU A 593 43.07 9.31 22.50
CA GLU A 593 44.22 9.90 23.19
C GLU A 593 43.96 10.36 24.64
N LYS A 594 42.96 9.81 25.34
CA LYS A 594 42.78 10.07 26.78
C LYS A 594 42.42 8.86 27.63
#